data_AF-A0A9D1FIU2-F1
#
_entry.id   AF-A0A9D1FIU2-F1
#
_cell.length_a   1.000
_cell.length_b   1.000
_cell.length_c   1.000
_cell.angle_alpha   90.00
_cell.angle_beta   90.00
_cell.angle_gamma   90.00
#
_symmetry.space_group_name_H-M   'P 1'
#
loop_
_entity.id
_entity.type
_entity.pdbx_description
1 polymer ?
#
loop_
_entity_poly.entity_id
_entity_poly.type
_entity_poly.pdbx_seq_one_letter_code
_entity_poly.pdbx_strand_id
1 'polypeptide(L)' 'MKLQEIKEKTVSELKDLIINSKKELFSLRMKHNKMNQLENPAQIRQTKRLIARLKTVLRQKELNV' A
#
# COMPACT_ATOMS: atom_id res chain seq x y z
N MET A 1 -0.20 7.23 6.90
CA MET A 1 -1.60 7.30 6.45
C MET A 1 -2.52 6.78 7.54
N LYS A 2 -3.44 7.63 8.02
CA LYS A 2 -4.46 7.25 9.01
C LYS A 2 -5.59 6.51 8.30
N LEU A 3 -6.28 5.63 9.02
CA LEU A 3 -7.34 4.78 8.48
C LEU A 3 -8.57 5.59 8.00
N GLN A 4 -8.76 6.78 8.55
CA GLN A 4 -9.86 7.70 8.21
C GLN A 4 -9.70 8.27 6.79
N GLU A 5 -8.52 8.76 6.43
CA GLU A 5 -8.20 9.26 5.08
C GLU A 5 -8.39 8.18 4.00
N ILE A 6 -8.16 6.91 4.34
CA ILE A 6 -8.34 5.78 3.41
C ILE A 6 -9.83 5.49 3.19
N LYS A 7 -10.68 5.70 4.20
CA LYS A 7 -12.13 5.46 4.08
C LYS A 7 -12.84 6.55 3.26
N GLU A 8 -12.36 7.78 3.33
CA GLU A 8 -12.92 8.93 2.59
C GLU A 8 -12.69 8.82 1.08
N LYS A 9 -11.65 8.13 0.63
CA LYS A 9 -11.33 7.95 -0.79
C LYS A 9 -12.33 7.10 -1.55
N THR A 10 -12.58 7.44 -2.81
CA THR A 10 -13.47 6.68 -3.68
C THR A 10 -12.92 5.29 -4.03
N VAL A 11 -13.79 4.37 -4.45
CA VAL A 11 -13.41 3.00 -4.86
C VAL A 11 -12.39 3.01 -6.01
N SER A 12 -12.52 3.96 -6.94
CA SER A 12 -11.56 4.14 -8.05
C SER A 12 -10.20 4.57 -7.54
N GLU A 13 -10.15 5.62 -6.70
CA GLU A 13 -8.89 6.11 -6.13
C GLU A 13 -8.17 5.04 -5.30
N LEU A 14 -8.92 4.21 -4.55
CA LEU A 14 -8.36 3.11 -3.79
C LEU A 14 -7.68 2.07 -4.68
N LYS A 15 -8.27 1.75 -5.84
CA LYS A 15 -7.67 0.83 -6.82
C LYS A 15 -6.39 1.42 -7.41
N ASP A 16 -6.40 2.70 -7.76
CA ASP A 16 -5.24 3.40 -8.32
C ASP A 16 -4.09 3.49 -7.30
N LEU A 17 -4.41 3.81 -6.04
CA LEU A 17 -3.45 3.80 -4.93
C LEU A 17 -2.84 2.42 -4.68
N ILE A 18 -3.62 1.34 -4.81
CA ILE A 18 -3.11 -0.04 -4.68
C ILE A 18 -2.12 -0.35 -5.81
N ILE A 19 -2.41 0.07 -7.04
CA ILE A 19 -1.53 -0.14 -8.20
C ILE A 19 -0.23 0.63 -8.02
N ASN A 20 -0.30 1.90 -7.63
CA ASN A 20 0.87 2.74 -7.39
C ASN A 20 1.72 2.21 -6.23
N SER A 21 1.10 1.82 -5.11
CA SER A 21 1.79 1.24 -3.95
C SER A 21 2.46 -0.10 -4.28
N LYS A 22 1.89 -0.90 -5.19
CA LYS A 22 2.53 -2.14 -5.69
C LYS A 22 3.78 -1.85 -6.52
N LYS A 23 3.73 -0.84 -7.39
CA LYS A 23 4.89 -0.41 -8.18
C LYS A 23 6.01 0.10 -7.26
N GLU A 24 5.65 0.89 -6.25
CA GLU A 24 6.59 1.37 -5.24
C GLU A 24 7.21 0.22 -4.43
N LEU A 25 6.40 -0.77 -4.02
CA LEU A 25 6.90 -1.97 -3.35
C LEU A 25 7.88 -2.76 -4.24
N PHE A 26 7.61 -2.85 -5.54
CA PHE A 26 8.53 -3.51 -6.49
C PHE A 26 9.86 -2.76 -6.58
N SER A 27 9.81 -1.43 -6.74
CA SER A 27 11.00 -0.57 -6.74
C SER A 27 11.79 -0.69 -5.42
N LEU A 28 11.12 -0.72 -4.27
CA LEU A 28 11.76 -0.91 -2.95
C LEU A 28 12.39 -2.31 -2.80
N ARG A 29 11.75 -3.36 -3.33
CA ARG A 29 12.33 -4.72 -3.36
C ARG A 29 13.52 -4.83 -4.30
N MET A 30 13.47 -4.15 -5.45
CA MET A 30 14.61 -4.10 -6.38
C MET A 30 15.79 -3.35 -5.75
N LYS A 31 15.54 -2.25 -5.04
CA LYS A 31 16.55 -1.53 -4.26
C LYS A 31 17.12 -2.39 -3.12
N HIS A 32 16.28 -3.16 -2.42
CA HIS A 32 16.70 -4.12 -1.40
C HIS A 32 17.66 -5.19 -1.93
N ASN A 33 17.38 -5.72 -3.13
CA ASN A 33 18.15 -6.83 -3.67
C ASN A 33 19.43 -6.40 -4.40
N LYS A 34 19.47 -5.18 -4.96
CA LYS A 34 20.65 -4.68 -5.70
C LYS A 34 21.73 -4.07 -4.81
N MET A 35 21.41 -3.70 -3.58
CA MET A 35 22.36 -3.06 -2.68
C MET A 35 22.11 -3.63 -1.30
N ASN A 36 23.10 -4.29 -0.71
CA ASN A 36 23.07 -4.88 0.64
C ASN A 36 22.90 -3.81 1.76
N GLN A 37 22.44 -2.61 1.42
CA GLN A 37 22.21 -1.45 2.25
C GLN A 37 20.82 -0.89 1.91
N LEU A 38 19.80 -1.40 2.58
CA LEU A 38 18.59 -0.62 2.77
C LEU A 38 18.80 0.18 4.05
N GLU A 39 18.87 1.50 3.91
CA GLU A 39 18.87 2.39 5.08
C GLU A 39 17.62 2.19 5.95
N ASN A 40 16.51 1.74 5.36
CA ASN A 40 15.25 1.52 6.09
C ASN A 40 14.39 0.36 5.55
N PRO A 41 14.70 -0.91 5.89
CA PRO A 41 13.83 -2.05 5.58
C PRO A 41 12.43 -1.95 6.23
N ALA A 42 12.26 -1.04 7.19
CA ALA A 42 10.96 -0.70 7.77
C ALA A 42 9.96 -0.16 6.74
N GLN A 43 10.41 0.55 5.69
CA GLN A 43 9.52 1.09 4.66
C GLN A 43 8.81 -0.02 3.89
N ILE A 44 9.50 -1.12 3.56
CA ILE A 44 8.88 -2.28 2.90
C ILE A 44 7.73 -2.84 3.75
N ARG A 45 7.93 -2.94 5.07
CA ARG A 45 6.88 -3.39 6.00
C ARG A 45 5.71 -2.40 6.08
N GLN A 46 5.99 -1.09 6.08
CA GLN A 46 4.95 -0.06 6.08
C GLN A 46 4.14 -0.07 4.79
N THR A 47 4.77 -0.13 3.62
CA THR A 47 4.08 -0.19 2.31
C THR A 47 3.23 -1.46 2.19
N LYS A 48 3.72 -2.62 2.67
CA LYS A 48 2.90 -3.85 2.73
C LYS A 48 1.66 -3.68 3.61
N ARG A 49 1.82 -3.08 4.79
CA ARG A 49 0.70 -2.82 5.73
C ARG A 49 -0.30 -1.81 5.15
N LEU A 50 0.18 -0.81 4.39
CA LEU A 50 -0.66 0.14 3.67
C LEU A 50 -1.51 -0.56 2.60
N ILE A 51 -0.90 -1.40 1.77
CA ILE A 51 -1.61 -2.18 0.73
C ILE A 51 -2.68 -3.07 1.36
N ALA A 52 -2.37 -3.73 2.48
CA ALA A 52 -3.34 -4.56 3.20
C ALA A 52 -4.55 -3.74 3.65
N ARG A 53 -4.33 -2.57 4.27
CA ARG A 53 -5.42 -1.67 4.71
C ARG A 53 -6.27 -1.17 3.55
N LEU A 54 -5.64 -0.76 2.45
CA LEU A 54 -6.35 -0.31 1.23
C LEU A 54 -7.26 -1.41 0.68
N LYS A 55 -6.75 -2.66 0.63
CA LYS A 55 -7.54 -3.82 0.20
C LYS A 55 -8.68 -4.14 1.16
N THR A 56 -8.47 -4.04 2.47
CA THR A 56 -9.52 -4.25 3.47
C THR A 56 -10.64 -3.24 3.30
N VAL A 57 -10.32 -1.96 3.14
CA VAL A 57 -11.34 -0.90 2.94
C VAL A 57 -12.07 -1.08 1.60
N LEU A 58 -11.35 -1.45 0.53
CA LEU A 58 -11.97 -1.79 -0.75
C LEU A 58 -12.99 -2.92 -0.58
N ARG A 59 -12.61 -3.97 0.15
CA ARG A 59 -13.48 -5.12 0.41
C ARG A 59 -14.67 -4.77 1.31
N GLN A 60 -14.49 -3.90 2.29
CA GLN A 60 -15.58 -3.37 3.12
C GLN A 60 -16.59 -2.60 2.26
N LYS A 61 -16.12 -1.73 1.35
CA LYS A 61 -16.99 -1.01 0.41
C LYS A 61 -17.72 -1.93 -0.57
N GLU A 62 -17.08 -3.00 -1.03
CA GLU A 62 -17.72 -4.01 -1.89
C GLU A 62 -18.79 -4.83 -1.15
N LEU A 63 -18.62 -5.05 0.15
CA LEU A 63 -19.54 -5.84 0.98
C LEU A 63 -20.74 -5.04 1.50
N ASN A 64 -20.81 -3.72 1.26
CA ASN A 64 -21.87 -2.83 1.77
C ASN A 64 -22.14 -3.00 3.29
N VAL A 65 -21.09 -3.24 4.09
CA VAL A 65 -21.13 -3.27 5.57
C VAL A 65 -20.39 -2.09 6.15
#